data_AF-A0A832GJE7-F1
#
_entry.id   AF-A0A832GJE7-F1
#
_cell.length_a   1.000
_cell.length_b   1.000
_cell.length_c   1.000
_cell.angle_alpha   90.00
_cell.angle_beta   90.00
_cell.angle_gamma   90.00
#
_symmetry.space_group_name_H-M   'P 1'
#
loop_
_entity.id
_entity.type
_entity.pdbx_description
1 polymer ?
#
loop_
_entity_poly.entity_id
_entity_poly.type
_entity_poly.pdbx_seq_one_letter_code
_entity_poly.pdbx_strand_id
1 'polypeptide(L)'
;MGYTSLTAAERRACMAKKPTEGSQQRKARSPFEKLRTTGSSAYRLFVLVAFYARAKKPLFDAEVTALFAHALPDVCQSYEYELIAYRVMPNQVHLILGFKPTDSIADMVSDIKRSTAHRLFEGIPRLETEIGKRNFWAEGYFAESLGHTQIEHTLRLWQNRTKNEEPVLVQIVYDLAQPLHPKQIERAMDDLLPAERVVMRLLHGLQGEQAHTLEQAAEKLSLKPEEVQQIAQESMAKIRALLRERRTERTPTGRSA
;
A
#
# COMPACT_ATOMS: atom_id res chain seq x y z
N MET A 1 18.86 -43.74 35.34
CA MET A 1 18.47 -42.62 34.46
C MET A 1 17.67 -43.20 33.29
N GLY A 2 16.35 -43.27 33.42
CA GLY A 2 15.46 -43.76 32.38
C GLY A 2 14.58 -42.60 31.91
N TYR A 3 14.74 -42.20 30.65
CA TYR A 3 13.80 -41.29 30.00
C TYR A 3 12.60 -42.12 29.53
N THR A 4 11.47 -41.99 30.22
CA THR A 4 10.20 -42.57 29.78
C THR A 4 9.70 -41.78 28.58
N SER A 5 9.66 -42.41 27.41
CA SER A 5 9.06 -41.87 26.20
C SER A 5 7.53 -41.92 26.30
N LEU A 6 6.88 -40.76 26.35
CA LEU A 6 5.43 -40.66 26.28
C LEU A 6 4.93 -41.16 24.91
N THR A 7 3.87 -41.96 24.95
CA THR A 7 3.25 -42.60 23.78
C THR A 7 2.48 -41.59 22.93
N ALA A 8 2.26 -41.93 21.65
CA ALA A 8 1.56 -41.05 20.69
C ALA A 8 0.12 -40.67 21.11
N ALA A 9 -0.51 -41.46 22.00
CA ALA A 9 -1.83 -41.16 22.57
C ALA A 9 -1.79 -40.00 23.58
N GLU A 10 -0.72 -39.90 24.37
CA GLU A 10 -0.58 -38.87 25.42
C GLU A 10 -0.30 -37.47 24.83
N ARG A 11 0.30 -37.40 23.62
CA ARG A 11 0.49 -36.12 22.91
C ARG A 11 -0.81 -35.51 22.37
N ARG A 12 -1.85 -36.32 22.12
CA ARG A 12 -3.15 -35.83 21.62
C ARG A 12 -4.00 -35.16 22.70
N ALA A 13 -3.72 -35.39 23.98
CA ALA A 13 -4.50 -34.82 25.08
C ALA A 13 -4.17 -33.34 25.38
N CYS A 14 -3.02 -32.81 24.91
CA CYS A 14 -2.64 -31.41 25.14
C CYS A 14 -3.25 -30.39 24.15
N MET A 15 -3.99 -30.83 23.12
CA MET A 15 -4.53 -29.93 22.07
C MET A 15 -6.05 -29.84 21.98
N ALA A 16 -6.78 -30.28 23.00
CA ALA A 16 -8.24 -30.16 23.03
C ALA A 16 -8.69 -29.20 24.15
N LYS A 17 -8.36 -27.91 24.04
CA LYS A 17 -9.13 -26.87 24.75
C LYS A 17 -10.47 -26.72 24.02
N LYS A 18 -11.56 -27.05 24.71
CA LYS A 18 -12.94 -26.82 24.26
C LYS A 18 -13.11 -25.36 23.82
N PRO A 19 -13.87 -25.08 22.73
CA PRO A 19 -14.11 -23.72 22.31
C PRO A 19 -14.92 -23.01 23.39
N THR A 20 -14.34 -21.95 23.93
CA THR A 20 -14.99 -21.06 24.88
C THR A 20 -16.05 -20.29 24.10
N GLU A 21 -17.32 -20.59 24.38
CA GLU A 21 -18.47 -19.84 23.88
C GLU A 21 -18.33 -18.38 24.33
N GLY A 22 -18.46 -17.46 23.37
CA GLY A 22 -18.47 -16.02 23.62
C GLY A 22 -17.18 -15.28 23.29
N SER A 23 -16.76 -15.28 22.02
CA SER A 23 -15.97 -14.14 21.50
C SER A 23 -16.79 -13.43 20.42
N GLN A 24 -17.37 -12.29 20.78
CA GLN A 24 -17.82 -11.32 19.78
C GLN A 24 -16.62 -11.09 18.85
N GLN A 25 -16.74 -11.49 17.59
CA GLN A 25 -15.68 -11.34 16.59
C GLN A 25 -15.30 -9.86 16.53
N ARG A 26 -14.17 -9.53 17.15
CA ARG A 26 -13.64 -8.17 17.21
C ARG A 26 -13.36 -7.77 15.76
N LYS A 27 -14.15 -6.85 15.19
CA LYS A 27 -13.90 -6.33 13.84
C LYS A 27 -12.46 -5.81 13.79
N ALA A 28 -11.69 -6.27 12.80
CA ALA A 28 -10.30 -5.85 12.60
C ALA A 28 -10.23 -4.32 12.50
N ARG A 29 -9.35 -3.71 13.29
CA ARG A 29 -9.19 -2.24 13.33
C ARG A 29 -8.33 -1.73 12.18
N SER A 30 -7.42 -2.59 11.73
CA SER A 30 -6.55 -2.36 10.58
C SER A 30 -6.75 -3.47 9.56
N PRO A 31 -6.72 -3.17 8.27
CA PRO A 31 -6.77 -4.23 7.26
C PRO A 31 -5.58 -5.18 7.33
N PHE A 32 -4.42 -4.72 7.83
CA PHE A 32 -3.24 -5.57 8.02
C PHE A 32 -3.42 -6.56 9.18
N GLU A 33 -4.42 -6.36 10.05
CA GLU A 33 -4.79 -7.29 11.11
C GLU A 33 -5.52 -8.52 10.54
N LYS A 34 -6.18 -8.38 9.38
CA LYS A 34 -6.90 -9.48 8.73
C LYS A 34 -5.92 -10.56 8.26
N LEU A 35 -6.22 -11.80 8.64
CA LEU A 35 -5.44 -12.97 8.23
C LEU A 35 -5.72 -13.30 6.75
N ARG A 36 -4.67 -13.56 5.99
CA ARG A 36 -4.78 -14.14 4.65
C ARG A 36 -4.83 -15.65 4.78
N THR A 37 -5.57 -16.30 3.90
CA THR A 37 -5.71 -17.76 3.90
C THR A 37 -5.50 -18.30 2.50
N THR A 38 -4.74 -19.39 2.39
CA THR A 38 -4.73 -20.29 1.23
C THR A 38 -5.41 -21.60 1.63
N GLY A 39 -5.51 -22.57 0.71
CA GLY A 39 -6.09 -23.88 1.03
C GLY A 39 -5.37 -24.65 2.16
N SER A 40 -4.10 -24.31 2.43
CA SER A 40 -3.25 -25.03 3.40
C SER A 40 -2.59 -24.16 4.46
N SER A 41 -2.73 -22.82 4.38
CA SER A 41 -2.02 -21.91 5.28
C SER A 41 -2.83 -20.68 5.62
N ALA A 42 -2.56 -20.10 6.78
CA ALA A 42 -3.08 -18.81 7.17
C ALA A 42 -1.92 -17.93 7.65
N TYR A 43 -1.79 -16.72 7.09
CA TYR A 43 -0.56 -15.94 7.22
C TYR A 43 -0.79 -14.43 7.23
N ARG A 44 0.17 -13.74 7.85
CA ARG A 44 0.39 -12.28 7.82
C ARG A 44 1.89 -12.07 7.69
N LEU A 45 2.35 -11.98 6.45
CA LEU A 45 3.75 -11.81 6.14
C LEU A 45 3.93 -10.47 5.45
N PHE A 46 4.67 -9.60 6.12
CA PHE A 46 5.01 -8.29 5.62
C PHE A 46 6.50 -8.04 5.79
N VAL A 47 7.07 -7.25 4.89
CA VAL A 47 8.50 -6.95 4.88
C VAL A 47 8.74 -5.51 4.44
N LEU A 48 9.64 -4.83 5.13
CA LEU A 48 10.27 -3.62 4.65
C LEU A 48 11.50 -4.02 3.85
N VAL A 49 11.55 -3.66 2.58
CA VAL A 49 12.70 -3.89 1.71
C VAL A 49 13.30 -2.56 1.31
N ALA A 50 14.62 -2.46 1.24
CA ALA A 50 15.29 -1.35 0.58
C ALA A 50 16.42 -1.81 -0.33
N PHE A 51 16.58 -1.17 -1.48
CA PHE A 51 17.69 -1.45 -2.40
C PHE A 51 18.12 -0.19 -3.16
N TYR A 52 19.38 -0.20 -3.58
CA TYR A 52 20.09 0.96 -4.10
C TYR A 52 20.29 0.87 -5.61
N ALA A 53 20.23 2.02 -6.28
CA ALA A 53 20.77 2.16 -7.62
C ALA A 53 22.27 1.83 -7.61
N ARG A 54 22.76 1.19 -8.66
CA ARG A 54 24.17 0.78 -8.77
C ARG A 54 25.10 1.98 -8.86
N ALA A 55 24.66 3.05 -9.53
CA ALA A 55 25.48 4.22 -9.74
C ALA A 55 25.76 4.95 -8.42
N LYS A 56 26.98 5.49 -8.28
CA LYS A 56 27.36 6.32 -7.13
C LYS A 56 26.75 7.73 -7.16
N LYS A 57 25.98 8.04 -8.21
CA LYS A 57 25.24 9.30 -8.38
C LYS A 57 23.74 9.04 -8.28
N PRO A 58 22.93 10.04 -7.88
CA PRO A 58 21.48 9.96 -7.98
C PRO A 58 21.03 9.60 -9.41
N LEU A 59 20.11 8.65 -9.54
CA LEU A 59 19.48 8.27 -10.82
C LEU A 59 17.99 8.57 -10.86
N PHE A 60 17.35 8.79 -9.70
CA PHE A 60 15.93 9.11 -9.62
C PHE A 60 15.69 10.60 -9.86
N ASP A 61 15.81 11.01 -11.12
CA ASP A 61 15.28 12.28 -11.62
C ASP A 61 13.76 12.18 -11.89
N ALA A 62 13.15 13.28 -12.31
CA ALA A 62 11.71 13.34 -12.54
C ALA A 62 11.18 12.28 -13.52
N GLU A 63 11.95 11.97 -14.58
CA GLU A 63 11.53 11.02 -15.62
C GLU A 63 11.69 9.57 -15.15
N VAL A 64 12.84 9.26 -14.54
CA VAL A 64 13.10 7.93 -13.96
C VAL A 64 12.11 7.63 -12.84
N THR A 65 11.83 8.61 -11.98
CA THR A 65 10.84 8.46 -10.91
C THR A 65 9.43 8.24 -11.46
N ALA A 66 9.01 9.00 -12.48
CA ALA A 66 7.69 8.83 -13.09
C ALA A 66 7.52 7.44 -13.71
N LEU A 67 8.50 6.98 -14.49
CA LEU A 67 8.44 5.66 -15.11
C LEU A 67 8.48 4.53 -14.07
N PHE A 68 9.33 4.66 -13.05
CA PHE A 68 9.37 3.69 -11.95
C PHE A 68 8.03 3.63 -11.19
N ALA A 69 7.44 4.78 -10.88
CA ALA A 69 6.15 4.88 -10.19
C ALA A 69 5.00 4.25 -10.98
N HIS A 70 5.08 4.30 -12.32
CA HIS A 70 4.13 3.63 -13.21
C HIS A 70 4.38 2.12 -13.29
N ALA A 71 5.63 1.69 -13.43
CA ALA A 71 5.97 0.27 -13.65
C ALA A 71 5.89 -0.59 -12.38
N LEU A 72 6.23 -0.05 -11.20
CA LEU A 72 6.33 -0.83 -9.97
C LEU A 72 5.00 -1.51 -9.57
N PRO A 73 3.83 -0.84 -9.58
CA PRO A 73 2.55 -1.49 -9.29
C PRO A 73 2.25 -2.66 -10.22
N ASP A 74 2.47 -2.51 -11.52
CA ASP A 74 2.21 -3.55 -12.52
C ASP A 74 3.11 -4.78 -12.29
N VAL A 75 4.39 -4.54 -11.96
CA VAL A 75 5.33 -5.60 -11.60
C VAL A 75 4.87 -6.32 -10.33
N CYS A 76 4.55 -5.60 -9.26
CA CYS A 76 4.07 -6.25 -8.04
C CYS A 76 2.80 -7.05 -8.30
N GLN A 77 1.88 -6.54 -9.13
CA GLN A 77 0.65 -7.23 -9.50
C GLN A 77 0.92 -8.52 -10.30
N SER A 78 1.86 -8.51 -11.26
CA SER A 78 2.14 -9.70 -12.09
C SER A 78 2.69 -10.88 -11.28
N TYR A 79 3.38 -10.58 -10.18
CA TYR A 79 3.91 -11.58 -9.25
C TYR A 79 3.01 -11.80 -8.02
N GLU A 80 1.83 -11.17 -7.98
CA GLU A 80 0.90 -11.23 -6.85
C GLU A 80 1.48 -10.76 -5.50
N TYR A 81 2.48 -9.86 -5.54
CA TYR A 81 3.01 -9.19 -4.36
C TYR A 81 2.11 -8.03 -3.97
N GLU A 82 1.82 -7.91 -2.68
CA GLU A 82 1.00 -6.81 -2.21
C GLU A 82 1.81 -5.52 -2.05
N LEU A 83 1.61 -4.66 -3.04
CA LEU A 83 1.86 -3.22 -3.08
C LEU A 83 1.30 -2.43 -1.89
N ILE A 84 1.93 -2.38 -0.70
CA ILE A 84 1.39 -1.57 0.42
C ILE A 84 1.79 -0.10 0.26
N ALA A 85 3.09 0.17 0.18
CA ALA A 85 3.63 1.52 -0.01
C ALA A 85 5.06 1.45 -0.53
N TYR A 86 5.52 2.56 -1.11
CA TYR A 86 6.91 2.73 -1.46
C TYR A 86 7.35 4.18 -1.31
N ARG A 87 8.64 4.38 -1.05
CA ARG A 87 9.31 5.68 -1.13
C ARG A 87 10.52 5.57 -2.04
N VAL A 88 10.69 6.58 -2.89
CA VAL A 88 11.82 6.75 -3.79
C VAL A 88 12.68 7.86 -3.25
N MET A 89 13.95 7.55 -3.03
CA MET A 89 15.01 8.49 -2.70
C MET A 89 15.89 8.68 -3.94
N PRO A 90 16.78 9.68 -3.97
CA PRO A 90 17.57 9.99 -5.17
C PRO A 90 18.40 8.80 -5.73
N ASN A 91 18.79 7.85 -4.87
CA ASN A 91 19.62 6.69 -5.23
C ASN A 91 19.10 5.35 -4.66
N GLN A 92 17.95 5.31 -3.99
CA GLN A 92 17.45 4.10 -3.35
C GLN A 92 15.93 4.09 -3.30
N VAL A 93 15.35 2.91 -3.20
CA VAL A 93 13.91 2.73 -3.02
C VAL A 93 13.65 1.87 -1.79
N HIS A 94 12.59 2.20 -1.07
CA HIS A 94 12.12 1.42 0.06
C HIS A 94 10.67 1.01 -0.19
N LEU A 95 10.35 -0.27 -0.02
CA LEU A 95 9.07 -0.88 -0.32
C LEU A 95 8.51 -1.55 0.94
N ILE A 96 7.22 -1.40 1.19
CA ILE A 96 6.48 -2.21 2.16
C ILE A 96 5.69 -3.27 1.38
N LEU A 97 6.21 -4.49 1.52
CA LEU A 97 5.81 -5.82 1.07
C LEU A 97 4.64 -6.48 1.79
N GLY A 98 3.63 -7.03 1.12
CA GLY A 98 2.98 -8.29 1.57
C GLY A 98 3.30 -9.43 0.60
N PHE A 99 3.58 -10.64 1.08
CA PHE A 99 3.99 -11.79 0.24
C PHE A 99 3.45 -13.13 0.75
N LYS A 100 3.41 -14.16 -0.12
CA LYS A 100 2.89 -15.49 0.24
C LYS A 100 3.95 -16.33 0.96
N PRO A 101 3.57 -17.32 1.79
CA PRO A 101 4.54 -18.19 2.48
C PRO A 101 5.40 -19.05 1.54
N THR A 102 4.98 -19.22 0.30
CA THR A 102 5.71 -19.93 -0.76
C THR A 102 6.82 -19.09 -1.38
N ASP A 103 6.77 -17.77 -1.20
CA ASP A 103 7.70 -16.84 -1.82
C ASP A 103 8.87 -16.59 -0.88
N SER A 104 10.09 -16.58 -1.42
CA SER A 104 11.26 -16.13 -0.67
C SER A 104 11.44 -14.62 -0.84
N ILE A 105 11.93 -13.95 0.21
CA ILE A 105 12.24 -12.51 0.14
C ILE A 105 13.29 -12.24 -0.95
N ALA A 106 14.25 -13.14 -1.12
CA ALA A 106 15.32 -13.00 -2.11
C ALA A 106 14.77 -13.01 -3.55
N ASP A 107 13.87 -13.94 -3.85
CA ASP A 107 13.25 -14.06 -5.17
C ASP A 107 12.35 -12.86 -5.46
N MET A 108 11.51 -12.47 -4.50
CA MET A 108 10.65 -11.27 -4.63
C MET A 108 11.47 -10.01 -4.95
N VAL A 109 12.57 -9.79 -4.23
CA VAL A 109 13.44 -8.63 -4.48
C VAL A 109 14.14 -8.74 -5.84
N SER A 110 14.56 -9.95 -6.23
CA SER A 110 15.16 -10.23 -7.54
C SER A 110 14.20 -9.92 -8.69
N ASP A 111 12.95 -10.38 -8.59
CA ASP A 111 11.90 -10.19 -9.58
C ASP A 111 11.53 -8.72 -9.75
N ILE A 112 11.38 -7.99 -8.63
CA ILE A 112 11.11 -6.54 -8.65
C ILE A 112 12.28 -5.79 -9.30
N LYS A 113 13.53 -6.05 -8.86
CA LYS A 113 14.72 -5.37 -9.38
C LYS A 113 14.91 -5.64 -10.87
N ARG A 114 14.80 -6.89 -11.30
CA ARG A 114 14.96 -7.29 -12.71
C ARG A 114 13.90 -6.63 -13.59
N SER A 115 12.64 -6.74 -13.20
CA SER A 115 11.51 -6.23 -14.00
C SER A 115 11.53 -4.71 -14.10
N THR A 116 11.75 -4.02 -12.98
CA THR A 116 11.81 -2.54 -12.97
C THR A 116 13.03 -2.03 -13.73
N ALA A 117 14.19 -2.67 -13.61
CA ALA A 117 15.38 -2.28 -14.39
C ALA A 117 15.12 -2.43 -15.90
N HIS A 118 14.51 -3.53 -16.32
CA HIS A 118 14.17 -3.76 -17.72
C HIS A 118 13.26 -2.64 -18.26
N ARG A 119 12.17 -2.32 -17.55
CA ARG A 119 11.25 -1.24 -17.92
C ARG A 119 11.93 0.12 -17.99
N LEU A 120 12.82 0.42 -17.05
CA LEU A 120 13.57 1.68 -17.01
C LEU A 120 14.51 1.82 -18.22
N PHE A 121 15.24 0.77 -18.59
CA PHE A 121 16.12 0.81 -19.77
C PHE A 121 15.34 0.89 -21.09
N GLU A 122 14.19 0.21 -21.19
CA GLU A 122 13.34 0.30 -22.38
C GLU A 122 12.73 1.69 -22.54
N GLY A 123 12.24 2.28 -21.44
CA GLY A 123 11.57 3.58 -21.47
C GLY A 123 12.53 4.77 -21.51
N ILE A 124 13.76 4.63 -21.00
CA ILE A 124 14.74 5.73 -20.88
C ILE A 124 16.11 5.27 -21.42
N PRO A 125 16.31 5.30 -22.75
CA PRO A 125 17.56 4.84 -23.37
C PRO A 125 18.82 5.59 -22.89
N ARG A 126 18.70 6.85 -22.43
CA ARG A 126 19.85 7.60 -21.89
C ARG A 126 20.51 6.91 -20.70
N LEU A 127 19.76 6.09 -19.95
CA LEU A 127 20.30 5.35 -18.82
C LEU A 127 21.44 4.44 -19.27
N GLU A 128 21.35 3.78 -20.42
CA GLU A 128 22.43 2.91 -20.93
C GLU A 128 23.74 3.66 -21.11
N THR A 129 23.68 4.89 -21.63
CA THR A 129 24.87 5.73 -21.80
C THR A 129 25.46 6.16 -20.45
N GLU A 130 24.61 6.44 -19.46
CA GLU A 130 25.03 6.93 -18.15
C GLU A 130 25.61 5.85 -17.22
N ILE A 131 25.10 4.62 -17.28
CA ILE A 131 25.53 3.51 -16.40
C ILE A 131 26.24 2.38 -17.13
N GLY A 132 26.30 2.44 -18.46
CA GLY A 132 27.04 1.54 -19.36
C GLY A 132 26.41 0.16 -19.51
N LYS A 133 26.34 -0.61 -18.43
CA LYS A 133 25.74 -1.96 -18.42
C LYS A 133 24.25 -1.87 -18.08
N ARG A 134 23.43 -2.78 -18.62
CA ARG A 134 22.00 -2.94 -18.31
C ARG A 134 21.71 -3.45 -16.87
N ASN A 135 22.41 -2.91 -15.87
CA ASN A 135 22.27 -3.25 -14.46
C ASN A 135 21.97 -1.96 -13.67
N PHE A 136 20.68 -1.63 -13.54
CA PHE A 136 20.24 -0.43 -12.83
C PHE A 136 20.49 -0.51 -11.32
N TRP A 137 20.24 -1.67 -10.72
CA TRP A 137 20.32 -1.87 -9.27
C TRP A 137 21.65 -2.47 -8.81
N ALA A 138 22.07 -2.12 -7.58
CA ALA A 138 23.15 -2.80 -6.88
C ALA A 138 22.76 -4.24 -6.53
N GLU A 139 23.72 -5.12 -6.25
CA GLU A 139 23.43 -6.54 -5.96
C GLU A 139 22.69 -6.73 -4.63
N GLY A 140 23.17 -6.05 -3.58
CA GLY A 140 22.60 -6.14 -2.24
C GLY A 140 21.20 -5.54 -2.10
N TYR A 141 20.55 -5.89 -0.99
CA TYR A 141 19.31 -5.30 -0.52
C TYR A 141 19.24 -5.44 1.01
N PHE A 142 18.44 -4.59 1.62
CA PHE A 142 18.03 -4.67 3.02
C PHE A 142 16.63 -5.29 3.08
N ALA A 143 16.39 -6.11 4.11
CA ALA A 143 15.08 -6.66 4.40
C ALA A 143 14.86 -6.73 5.92
N GLU A 144 13.69 -6.29 6.36
CA GLU A 144 13.25 -6.36 7.76
C GLU A 144 11.79 -6.83 7.80
N SER A 145 11.51 -7.84 8.62
CA SER A 145 10.14 -8.31 8.81
C SER A 145 9.31 -7.26 9.53
N LEU A 146 8.07 -7.06 9.08
CA LEU A 146 7.13 -6.11 9.68
C LEU A 146 5.93 -6.83 10.28
N GLY A 147 5.62 -6.50 11.52
CA GLY A 147 4.35 -6.83 12.15
C GLY A 147 3.23 -5.90 11.68
N HIS A 148 2.00 -6.43 11.60
CA HIS A 148 0.82 -5.64 11.18
C HIS A 148 0.61 -4.34 11.96
N THR A 149 0.94 -4.30 13.26
CA THR A 149 0.85 -3.10 14.10
C THR A 149 1.89 -2.04 13.75
N GLN A 150 3.03 -2.44 13.18
CA GLN A 150 4.11 -1.54 12.79
C GLN A 150 3.82 -0.86 11.44
N ILE A 151 3.07 -1.50 10.55
CA ILE A 151 2.83 -0.99 9.19
C ILE A 151 2.22 0.41 9.24
N GLU A 152 1.10 0.61 9.96
CA GLU A 152 0.46 1.92 10.04
C GLU A 152 1.37 2.98 10.64
N HIS A 153 2.16 2.61 11.65
CA HIS A 153 3.13 3.51 12.25
C HIS A 153 4.21 3.92 11.23
N THR A 154 4.79 2.96 10.51
CA THR A 154 5.78 3.22 9.45
C THR A 154 5.20 4.08 8.33
N LEU A 155 3.96 3.83 7.91
CA LEU A 155 3.27 4.65 6.92
C LEU A 155 3.09 6.10 7.39
N ARG A 156 2.71 6.31 8.65
CA ARG A 156 2.61 7.66 9.24
C ARG A 156 3.97 8.36 9.28
N LEU A 157 5.04 7.65 9.59
CA LEU A 157 6.40 8.20 9.54
C LEU A 157 6.79 8.61 8.11
N TRP A 158 6.44 7.80 7.11
CA TRP A 158 6.71 8.15 5.71
C TRP A 158 5.88 9.34 5.21
N GLN A 159 4.67 9.54 5.74
CA GLN A 159 3.84 10.71 5.45
C GLN A 159 4.40 11.99 6.10
N ASN A 160 4.82 11.89 7.35
CA ASN A 160 5.32 13.01 8.14
C ASN A 160 6.83 13.16 7.88
N ARG A 161 7.19 13.86 6.80
CA ARG A 161 8.60 14.11 6.40
C ARG A 161 9.48 14.37 7.62
N THR A 162 10.47 13.50 7.86
CA THR A 162 11.52 13.73 8.85
C THR A 162 12.47 14.79 8.29
N LYS A 163 12.88 15.76 9.12
CA LYS A 163 13.72 16.91 8.72
C LYS A 163 15.04 16.57 8.00
N ASN A 164 15.47 15.30 8.02
CA ASN A 164 16.77 14.85 7.51
C ASN A 164 16.66 13.93 6.28
N GLU A 165 15.46 13.54 5.83
CA GLU A 165 15.28 12.69 4.65
C GLU A 165 14.35 13.37 3.65
N GLU A 166 14.86 13.67 2.46
CA GLU A 166 14.08 14.24 1.35
C GLU A 166 13.80 13.15 0.31
N PRO A 167 12.68 12.39 0.45
CA PRO A 167 12.27 11.48 -0.60
C PRO A 167 11.85 12.26 -1.85
N VAL A 168 12.22 11.74 -3.02
CA VAL A 168 11.75 12.22 -4.32
C VAL A 168 10.26 11.94 -4.47
N LEU A 169 9.81 10.78 -3.99
CA LEU A 169 8.42 10.36 -4.06
C LEU A 169 8.06 9.48 -2.86
N VAL A 170 6.86 9.64 -2.33
CA VAL A 170 6.27 8.71 -1.36
C VAL A 170 4.88 8.37 -1.85
N GLN A 171 4.62 7.08 -2.07
CA GLN A 171 3.35 6.57 -2.53
C GLN A 171 2.82 5.54 -1.52
N ILE A 172 1.64 5.80 -0.97
CA ILE A 172 0.92 4.84 -0.14
C ILE A 172 -0.19 4.27 -1.00
N VAL A 173 0.06 3.09 -1.54
CA VAL A 173 -0.84 2.41 -2.47
C VAL A 173 -2.06 1.88 -1.72
N TYR A 174 -1.83 1.38 -0.50
CA TYR A 174 -2.86 0.85 0.39
C TYR A 174 -3.87 1.92 0.88
N ASP A 175 -3.59 3.21 0.74
CA ASP A 175 -4.51 4.29 1.16
C ASP A 175 -5.91 4.10 0.53
N LEU A 176 -6.01 3.49 -0.67
CA LEU A 176 -7.28 3.17 -1.35
C LEU A 176 -8.30 2.40 -0.47
N ALA A 177 -7.87 1.70 0.57
CA ALA A 177 -8.73 0.92 1.47
C ALA A 177 -8.92 1.54 2.87
N GLN A 178 -8.26 2.65 3.22
CA GLN A 178 -8.58 3.35 4.48
C GLN A 178 -9.80 4.27 4.27
N PRO A 179 -10.81 4.23 5.15
CA PRO A 179 -11.89 5.20 5.11
C PRO A 179 -11.29 6.60 5.29
N LEU A 180 -11.52 7.49 4.31
CA LEU A 180 -11.15 8.89 4.49
C LEU A 180 -11.94 9.45 5.67
N HIS A 181 -11.26 10.22 6.52
CA HIS A 181 -11.96 10.92 7.60
C HIS A 181 -12.97 11.90 6.98
N PRO A 182 -14.19 12.07 7.53
CA PRO A 182 -15.22 12.97 6.99
C PRO A 182 -14.69 14.37 6.60
N LYS A 183 -13.92 15.01 7.48
CA LYS A 183 -13.23 16.29 7.20
C LYS A 183 -12.31 16.30 5.97
N GLN A 184 -11.70 15.17 5.60
CA GLN A 184 -10.88 15.07 4.38
C GLN A 184 -11.76 15.00 3.14
N ILE A 185 -12.88 14.30 3.22
CA ILE A 185 -13.89 14.22 2.16
C ILE A 185 -14.48 15.61 1.94
N GLU A 186 -14.90 16.30 3.01
CA GLU A 186 -15.44 17.67 2.97
C GLU A 186 -14.51 18.66 2.26
N ARG A 187 -13.20 18.61 2.55
CA ARG A 187 -12.21 19.50 1.92
C ARG A 187 -12.11 19.35 0.41
N ALA A 188 -12.49 18.19 -0.14
CA ALA A 188 -12.43 17.90 -1.57
C ALA A 188 -13.81 17.96 -2.23
N MET A 189 -14.89 18.20 -1.47
CA MET A 189 -16.25 18.22 -2.03
C MET A 189 -16.45 19.35 -3.04
N ASP A 190 -15.77 20.49 -2.86
CA ASP A 190 -15.92 21.65 -3.73
C ASP A 190 -15.47 21.39 -5.17
N ASP A 191 -14.62 20.39 -5.39
CA ASP A 191 -14.09 20.00 -6.71
C ASP A 191 -14.91 18.88 -7.38
N LEU A 192 -15.87 18.27 -6.65
CA LEU A 192 -16.74 17.24 -7.21
C LEU A 192 -17.93 17.84 -7.96
N LEU A 193 -18.53 17.05 -8.86
CA LEU A 193 -19.78 17.41 -9.53
C LEU A 193 -20.96 17.46 -8.53
N PRO A 194 -22.04 18.20 -8.83
CA PRO A 194 -23.19 18.29 -7.93
C PRO A 194 -23.77 16.92 -7.55
N ALA A 195 -23.90 15.98 -8.50
CA ALA A 195 -24.41 14.64 -8.25
C ALA A 195 -23.47 13.82 -7.34
N GLU A 196 -22.16 13.90 -7.57
CA GLU A 196 -21.12 13.26 -6.77
C GLU A 196 -21.16 13.76 -5.31
N ARG A 197 -21.29 15.09 -5.11
CA ARG A 197 -21.38 15.69 -3.77
C ARG A 197 -22.56 15.16 -2.98
N VAL A 198 -23.73 15.05 -3.60
CA VAL A 198 -24.95 14.60 -2.94
C VAL A 198 -24.80 13.13 -2.51
N VAL A 199 -24.28 12.27 -3.37
CA VAL A 199 -24.01 10.86 -3.05
C VAL A 199 -23.03 10.75 -1.88
N MET A 200 -21.90 11.47 -1.94
CA MET A 200 -20.87 11.41 -0.90
C MET A 200 -21.37 11.96 0.43
N ARG A 201 -22.20 13.00 0.42
CA ARG A 201 -22.82 13.56 1.64
C ARG A 201 -23.74 12.54 2.31
N LEU A 202 -24.61 11.88 1.54
CA LEU A 202 -25.55 10.88 2.05
C LEU A 202 -24.84 9.65 2.60
N LEU A 203 -23.83 9.12 1.90
CA LEU A 203 -23.12 7.90 2.30
C LEU A 203 -22.18 8.12 3.50
N HIS A 204 -21.59 9.30 3.62
CA HIS A 204 -20.60 9.59 4.67
C HIS A 204 -21.13 10.44 5.83
N GLY A 205 -22.40 10.86 5.80
CA GLY A 205 -23.01 11.68 6.86
C GLY A 205 -22.28 13.01 7.04
N LEU A 206 -22.01 13.69 5.94
CA LEU A 206 -21.26 14.96 5.95
C LEU A 206 -22.21 16.14 6.24
N GLN A 207 -21.67 17.26 6.70
CA GLN A 207 -22.45 18.49 6.96
C GLN A 207 -23.59 18.32 7.99
N GLY A 208 -23.46 17.38 8.92
CA GLY A 208 -24.45 17.14 9.97
C GLY A 208 -25.60 16.21 9.57
N GLU A 209 -25.57 15.63 8.37
CA GLU A 209 -26.49 14.57 7.95
C GLU A 209 -26.10 13.21 8.56
N GLN A 210 -27.08 12.31 8.75
CA GLN A 210 -26.78 10.92 9.10
C GLN A 210 -26.24 10.15 7.89
N ALA A 211 -25.36 9.19 8.13
CA ALA A 211 -24.86 8.30 7.08
C ALA A 211 -25.94 7.28 6.67
N HIS A 212 -26.18 7.17 5.36
CA HIS A 212 -27.16 6.27 4.75
C HIS A 212 -26.48 5.05 4.14
N THR A 213 -27.21 3.93 4.06
CA THR A 213 -26.77 2.78 3.24
C THR A 213 -26.90 3.08 1.75
N LEU A 214 -26.31 2.24 0.89
CA LEU A 214 -26.42 2.39 -0.57
C LEU A 214 -27.88 2.35 -1.03
N GLU A 215 -28.68 1.48 -0.41
CA GLU A 215 -30.10 1.31 -0.73
C GLU A 215 -30.92 2.53 -0.32
N GLN A 216 -30.65 3.09 0.87
CA GLN A 216 -31.32 4.29 1.36
C GLN A 216 -30.93 5.54 0.56
N ALA A 217 -29.67 5.64 0.15
CA ALA A 217 -29.20 6.72 -0.71
C ALA A 217 -29.82 6.59 -2.12
N ALA A 218 -29.90 5.38 -2.67
CA ALA A 218 -30.55 5.11 -3.95
C ALA A 218 -32.03 5.49 -3.96
N GLU A 219 -32.76 5.11 -2.91
CA GLU A 219 -34.17 5.47 -2.74
C GLU A 219 -34.35 7.00 -2.69
N LYS A 220 -33.53 7.72 -1.91
CA LYS A 220 -33.58 9.19 -1.82
C LYS A 220 -33.24 9.90 -3.13
N LEU A 221 -32.39 9.31 -3.95
CA LEU A 221 -31.94 9.88 -5.21
C LEU A 221 -32.76 9.40 -6.42
N SER A 222 -33.71 8.49 -6.22
CA SER A 222 -34.44 7.83 -7.31
C SER A 222 -33.51 7.15 -8.34
N LEU A 223 -32.41 6.57 -7.85
CA LEU A 223 -31.40 5.86 -8.64
C LEU A 223 -31.37 4.38 -8.27
N LYS A 224 -30.69 3.55 -9.08
CA LYS A 224 -30.39 2.17 -8.69
C LYS A 224 -29.23 2.12 -7.68
N PRO A 225 -29.20 1.16 -6.74
CA PRO A 225 -28.07 0.98 -5.82
C PRO A 225 -26.72 0.83 -6.53
N GLU A 226 -26.69 0.16 -7.68
CA GLU A 226 -25.50 -0.01 -8.52
C GLU A 226 -24.95 1.32 -9.05
N GLU A 227 -25.85 2.22 -9.48
CA GLU A 227 -25.48 3.55 -9.98
C GLU A 227 -24.93 4.43 -8.85
N VAL A 228 -25.55 4.37 -7.66
CA VAL A 228 -25.04 5.07 -6.47
C VAL A 228 -23.68 4.54 -6.05
N GLN A 229 -23.49 3.21 -6.10
CA GLN A 229 -22.20 2.58 -5.80
C GLN A 229 -21.13 3.02 -6.79
N GLN A 230 -21.45 3.04 -8.10
CA GLN A 230 -20.51 3.48 -9.12
C GLN A 230 -20.11 4.95 -8.91
N ILE A 231 -21.08 5.84 -8.73
CA ILE A 231 -20.83 7.26 -8.46
C ILE A 231 -19.97 7.42 -7.20
N ALA A 232 -20.26 6.67 -6.13
CA ALA A 232 -19.48 6.72 -4.90
C ALA A 232 -18.03 6.26 -5.09
N GLN A 233 -17.80 5.19 -5.87
CA GLN A 233 -16.47 4.68 -6.17
C GLN A 233 -15.65 5.68 -6.98
N GLU A 234 -16.24 6.23 -8.06
CA GLU A 234 -15.60 7.24 -8.91
C GLU A 234 -15.32 8.53 -8.13
N SER A 235 -16.27 8.98 -7.32
CA SER A 235 -16.12 10.15 -6.45
C SER A 235 -15.02 9.95 -5.42
N MET A 236 -14.95 8.78 -4.78
CA MET A 236 -13.91 8.48 -3.80
C MET A 236 -12.53 8.42 -4.46
N ALA A 237 -12.43 7.86 -5.66
CA ALA A 237 -11.20 7.87 -6.45
C ALA A 237 -10.75 9.29 -6.79
N LYS A 238 -11.67 10.17 -7.24
CA LYS A 238 -11.42 11.60 -7.48
C LYS A 238 -10.96 12.32 -6.22
N ILE A 239 -11.67 12.17 -5.10
CA ILE A 239 -11.28 12.79 -3.82
C ILE A 239 -9.86 12.37 -3.43
N ARG A 240 -9.55 11.08 -3.55
CA ARG A 240 -8.20 10.58 -3.25
C ARG A 240 -7.15 11.18 -4.21
N ALA A 241 -7.46 11.33 -5.48
CA ALA A 241 -6.57 11.97 -6.45
C ALA A 241 -6.33 13.45 -6.11
N LEU A 242 -7.39 14.22 -5.85
CA LEU A 242 -7.30 15.63 -5.44
C LEU A 242 -6.51 15.82 -4.14
N LEU A 243 -6.75 14.95 -3.15
CA LEU A 243 -5.99 14.97 -1.89
C LEU A 243 -4.52 14.58 -2.09
N ARG A 244 -4.19 13.79 -3.13
CA ARG A 244 -2.80 13.48 -3.51
C ARG A 244 -2.16 14.68 -4.21
N GLU A 245 -2.81 15.27 -5.20
CA GLU A 245 -2.32 16.45 -5.94
C GLU A 245 -2.04 17.62 -5.00
N ARG A 246 -2.97 17.95 -4.12
CA ARG A 246 -2.81 19.01 -3.10
C ARG A 246 -1.68 18.73 -2.09
N ARG A 247 -1.27 17.47 -1.89
CA ARG A 247 -0.06 17.13 -1.11
C ARG A 247 1.21 17.38 -1.92
N THR A 248 1.18 17.08 -3.21
CA THR A 248 2.30 17.28 -4.14
C THR A 248 2.57 18.78 -4.39
N GLU A 249 1.53 19.58 -4.60
CA GLU A 249 1.60 21.04 -4.84
C GLU A 249 2.05 21.86 -3.62
N ARG A 250 1.85 21.35 -2.40
CA ARG A 250 2.37 21.97 -1.16
C ARG A 250 3.88 21.81 -0.99
N THR A 251 4.56 21.16 -1.93
CA THR A 251 6.02 21.16 -2.02
C THR A 251 6.45 22.53 -2.59
N PRO A 252 7.10 23.42 -1.81
CA PRO A 252 7.51 24.70 -2.35
C PRO A 252 8.62 24.48 -3.39
N THR A 253 8.29 24.69 -4.64
CA THR A 253 9.25 25.09 -5.67
C THR A 253 9.82 26.43 -5.24
N GLY A 254 11.06 26.42 -4.75
CA GLY A 254 11.87 27.62 -4.61
C GLY A 254 12.44 27.88 -3.22
N ARG A 255 13.72 27.56 -3.05
CA ARG A 255 14.70 28.53 -2.60
C ARG A 255 15.96 28.40 -3.43
N SER A 256 15.95 29.07 -4.58
CA SER A 256 17.16 29.65 -5.16
C SER A 256 17.51 30.88 -4.34
N ALA A 257 18.59 30.78 -3.57
CA ALA A 257 19.40 31.88 -3.08
C ALA A 257 20.83 31.35 -2.94
#